data_AF-A0A930V5A3-F1
#
_entry.id   AF-A0A930V5A3-F1
#
_cell.length_a   1.000
_cell.length_b   1.000
_cell.length_c   1.000
_cell.angle_alpha   90.00
_cell.angle_beta   90.00
_cell.angle_gamma   90.00
#
_symmetry.space_group_name_H-M   'P 1'
#
loop_
_entity.id
_entity.type
_entity.pdbx_description
1 polymer ?
#
loop_
_entity_poly.entity_id
_entity_poly.type
_entity_poly.pdbx_seq_one_letter_code
_entity_poly.pdbx_strand_id
1 'polypeptide(L)'
;MTLMTNPPNIARVTVQGAEVSRDHDLGGEPVFEFETDRGNSYRVTAEEAGRQRTWTVTRLSTTGDVPAGTVRHDKPWLIFGSSAHHYYRPGARTSSGFQNDLWNAVQSLAE
;
A
#
# COMPACT_ATOMS: atom_id res chain seq x y z
N MET A 1 13.71 7.46 23.40
CA MET A 1 13.49 8.46 22.33
C MET A 1 13.18 7.70 21.07
N THR A 2 11.90 7.62 20.68
CA THR A 2 11.51 6.99 19.42
C THR A 2 11.76 8.02 18.34
N LEU A 3 12.80 7.82 17.52
CA LEU A 3 13.02 8.61 16.30
C LEU A 3 11.75 8.47 15.45
N MET A 4 10.94 9.53 15.40
CA MET A 4 9.90 9.66 14.38
C MET A 4 10.62 9.91 13.05
N THR A 5 11.19 8.86 12.49
CA THR A 5 11.65 8.87 11.11
C THR A 5 10.39 9.01 10.26
N ASN A 6 10.33 10.07 9.45
CA ASN A 6 9.28 10.18 8.44
C ASN A 6 9.27 8.90 7.59
N PRO A 7 8.10 8.35 7.22
CA PRO A 7 8.03 7.24 6.29
C PRO A 7 8.76 7.63 4.99
N PRO A 8 9.47 6.70 4.36
CA PRO A 8 10.17 7.00 3.11
C PRO A 8 9.18 7.38 2.01
N ASN A 9 9.63 8.14 1.01
CA ASN A 9 8.78 8.50 -0.12
C ASN A 9 8.83 7.42 -1.18
N ILE A 10 7.74 7.24 -1.93
CA ILE A 10 7.75 6.43 -3.15
C ILE A 10 8.59 7.17 -4.19
N ALA A 11 9.66 6.55 -4.65
CA ALA A 11 10.53 7.07 -5.71
C ALA A 11 10.04 6.60 -7.09
N ARG A 12 9.59 5.34 -7.19
CA ARG A 12 9.17 4.72 -8.44
C ARG A 12 8.05 3.72 -8.20
N VAL A 13 7.11 3.62 -9.14
CA VAL A 13 6.11 2.55 -9.19
C VAL A 13 6.19 1.87 -10.54
N THR A 14 6.14 0.55 -10.55
CA THR A 14 6.10 -0.25 -11.76
C THR A 14 4.87 -1.16 -11.79
N VAL A 15 4.24 -1.23 -12.97
CA VAL A 15 3.15 -2.16 -13.28
C VAL A 15 3.62 -3.00 -14.45
N GLN A 16 3.65 -4.32 -14.29
CA GLN A 16 4.15 -5.26 -15.30
C GLN A 16 5.57 -4.89 -15.82
N GLY A 17 6.43 -4.36 -14.94
CA GLY A 17 7.80 -3.95 -15.27
C GLY A 17 7.94 -2.58 -15.94
N ALA A 18 6.83 -1.90 -16.29
CA ALA A 18 6.84 -0.54 -16.81
C ALA A 18 6.63 0.48 -15.70
N GLU A 19 7.39 1.57 -15.69
CA GLU A 19 7.18 2.66 -14.74
C GLU A 19 5.89 3.42 -15.05
N VAL A 20 5.13 3.74 -14.01
CA VAL A 20 3.87 4.48 -14.12
C VAL A 20 3.92 5.78 -13.33
N SER A 21 3.18 6.78 -13.83
CA SER A 21 3.08 8.10 -13.18
C SER A 21 2.14 8.08 -11.97
N ARG A 22 2.19 9.14 -11.15
CA ARG A 22 1.33 9.32 -9.97
C ARG A 22 -0.17 9.36 -10.28
N ASP A 23 -0.53 9.71 -11.51
CA ASP A 23 -1.91 9.78 -12.01
C ASP A 23 -2.44 8.40 -12.45
N HIS A 24 -1.61 7.36 -12.46
CA HIS A 24 -2.02 6.00 -12.80
C HIS A 24 -2.92 5.41 -11.71
N ASP A 25 -4.03 4.82 -12.12
CA ASP A 25 -4.98 4.16 -11.22
C ASP A 25 -4.47 2.79 -10.75
N LEU A 26 -3.70 2.78 -9.66
CA LEU A 26 -3.25 1.56 -8.99
C LEU A 26 -4.40 0.76 -8.35
N GLY A 27 -5.57 1.39 -8.15
CA GLY A 27 -6.74 0.73 -7.60
C GLY A 27 -7.28 -0.35 -8.54
N GLY A 28 -7.04 -0.23 -9.84
CA GLY A 28 -7.39 -1.24 -10.85
C GLY A 28 -6.43 -2.43 -10.89
N GLU A 29 -5.16 -2.23 -10.56
CA GLU A 29 -4.10 -3.20 -10.82
C GLU A 29 -4.14 -4.40 -9.85
N PRO A 30 -3.97 -5.64 -10.35
CA PRO A 30 -3.91 -6.83 -9.51
C PRO A 30 -2.57 -6.95 -8.78
N VAL A 31 -1.48 -6.52 -9.41
CA VAL A 31 -0.13 -6.52 -8.84
C VAL A 31 0.63 -5.30 -9.34
N PHE A 32 1.32 -4.60 -8.44
CA PHE A 32 2.28 -3.57 -8.78
C PHE A 32 3.46 -3.60 -7.80
N GLU A 33 4.58 -3.01 -8.19
CA GLU A 33 5.76 -2.89 -7.35
C GLU A 33 6.10 -1.42 -7.15
N PHE A 34 6.68 -1.08 -6.00
CA PHE A 34 7.18 0.26 -5.77
C PHE A 34 8.53 0.23 -5.07
N GLU A 35 9.35 1.22 -5.38
CA GLU A 35 10.62 1.47 -4.74
C GLU A 35 10.55 2.78 -3.96
N THR A 36 11.16 2.80 -2.78
CA THR A 36 11.25 4.00 -1.96
C THR A 36 12.53 4.79 -2.21
N ASP A 37 12.55 6.05 -1.80
CA ASP A 37 13.75 6.91 -1.79
C ASP A 37 14.88 6.40 -0.88
N ARG A 38 14.63 5.35 -0.10
CA ARG A 38 15.61 4.61 0.71
C ARG A 38 16.13 3.33 0.04
N GLY A 39 15.72 3.05 -1.19
CA GLY A 39 16.12 1.85 -1.95
C GLY A 39 15.43 0.57 -1.51
N ASN A 40 14.32 0.65 -0.77
CA ASN A 40 13.53 -0.52 -0.41
C ASN A 40 12.49 -0.80 -1.50
N SER A 41 12.43 -2.06 -1.95
CA SER A 41 11.47 -2.52 -2.95
C SER A 41 10.32 -3.28 -2.30
N TYR A 42 9.11 -3.06 -2.79
CA TYR A 42 7.89 -3.67 -2.29
C TYR A 42 7.04 -4.18 -3.44
N ARG A 43 6.38 -5.32 -3.22
CA ARG A 43 5.31 -5.84 -4.07
C ARG A 43 3.97 -5.66 -3.37
N VAL A 44 2.99 -5.22 -4.14
CA VAL A 44 1.61 -5.07 -3.70
C VAL A 44 0.74 -6.01 -4.52
N THR A 45 0.00 -6.88 -3.84
CA THR A 45 -0.94 -7.82 -4.46
C THR A 45 -2.35 -7.49 -4.00
N ALA A 46 -3.25 -7.25 -4.95
CA ALA A 46 -4.66 -7.00 -4.68
C ALA A 46 -5.46 -8.31 -4.64
N GLU A 47 -6.37 -8.39 -3.67
CA GLU A 47 -7.36 -9.44 -3.52
C GLU A 47 -8.73 -8.79 -3.29
N GLU A 48 -9.76 -9.32 -3.95
CA GLU A 48 -11.13 -8.85 -3.77
C GLU A 48 -11.98 -9.95 -3.13
N ALA A 49 -12.60 -9.62 -2.00
CA ALA A 49 -13.49 -10.50 -1.26
C ALA A 49 -14.82 -9.81 -1.00
N GLY A 50 -15.85 -10.17 -1.77
CA GLY A 50 -17.17 -9.57 -1.67
C GLY A 50 -17.16 -8.09 -2.03
N ARG A 51 -17.35 -7.21 -1.04
CA ARG A 51 -17.35 -5.73 -1.23
C ARG A 51 -16.06 -5.05 -0.78
N GLN A 52 -15.10 -5.82 -0.30
CA GLN A 52 -13.86 -5.31 0.25
C GLN A 52 -12.72 -5.65 -0.70
N ARG A 53 -11.90 -4.65 -1.02
CA ARG A 53 -10.63 -4.85 -1.70
C ARG A 53 -9.50 -4.71 -0.69
N THR A 54 -8.59 -5.68 -0.71
CA THR A 54 -7.42 -5.73 0.16
C THR A 54 -6.18 -5.74 -0.71
N TRP A 55 -5.19 -4.93 -0.38
CA TRP A 55 -3.87 -4.95 -0.97
C TRP A 55 -2.87 -5.42 0.08
N THR A 56 -2.22 -6.54 -0.16
CA THR A 56 -1.15 -7.05 0.70
C THR A 56 0.17 -6.48 0.22
N VAL A 57 0.89 -5.82 1.14
CA VAL A 57 2.18 -5.18 0.86
C VAL A 57 3.29 -6.04 1.46
N THR A 58 4.24 -6.42 0.62
CA THR A 58 5.35 -7.29 0.96
C THR A 58 6.66 -6.60 0.57
N ARG A 59 7.58 -6.45 1.51
CA ARG A 59 8.94 -5.97 1.22
C ARG A 59 9.72 -7.09 0.56
N LEU A 60 10.30 -6.80 -0.60
CA LEU A 60 11.18 -7.70 -1.33
C LEU A 60 12.58 -7.60 -0.73
N SER A 61 13.16 -8.75 -0.34
CA SER A 61 14.51 -8.83 0.21
C SER A 61 15.23 -10.07 -0.31
N THR A 62 16.55 -9.99 -0.43
CA THR A 62 17.41 -11.09 -0.85
C THR A 62 17.42 -12.26 0.14
N THR A 63 17.09 -12.01 1.40
CA THR A 63 17.02 -13.01 2.47
C THR A 63 15.64 -13.64 2.63
N GLY A 64 14.67 -13.22 1.82
CA GLY A 64 13.26 -13.64 1.90
C GLY A 64 12.32 -12.47 2.10
N ASP A 65 11.13 -12.59 1.52
CA ASP A 65 10.08 -11.58 1.54
C ASP A 65 9.54 -11.33 2.96
N VAL A 66 9.37 -10.06 3.32
CA VAL A 66 8.91 -9.65 4.66
C VAL A 66 7.55 -8.98 4.55
N PRO A 67 6.51 -9.43 5.28
CA PRO A 67 5.22 -8.75 5.31
C PRO A 67 5.37 -7.31 5.80
N ALA A 68 4.94 -6.33 5.00
CA ALA A 68 4.95 -4.91 5.36
C ALA A 68 3.56 -4.45 5.85
N GLY A 69 2.49 -5.15 5.48
CA GLY A 69 1.15 -4.91 6.00
C GLY A 69 0.05 -5.15 4.97
N THR A 70 -1.14 -4.64 5.26
CA THR A 70 -2.26 -4.66 4.32
C THR A 70 -2.93 -3.30 4.25
N VAL A 71 -3.45 -2.94 3.08
CA VAL A 71 -4.36 -1.82 2.88
C VAL A 71 -5.74 -2.40 2.56
N ARG A 72 -6.79 -1.85 3.15
CA ARG A 72 -8.17 -2.28 2.94
C ARG A 72 -9.01 -1.08 2.55
N HIS A 73 -9.88 -1.30 1.58
CA HIS A 73 -10.88 -0.33 1.17
C HIS A 73 -12.23 -1.05 1.11
N ASP A 74 -13.14 -0.60 1.96
CA ASP A 74 -14.54 -1.01 1.92
C ASP A 74 -15.23 -0.16 0.85
N LYS A 75 -15.77 -0.79 -0.20
CA LYS A 75 -16.57 -0.06 -1.20
C LYS A 75 -17.76 0.57 -0.45
N PRO A 76 -17.81 1.90 -0.25
CA PRO A 76 -18.83 2.48 0.60
C PRO A 76 -20.20 2.26 -0.06
N TRP A 77 -21.22 2.05 0.77
CA TRP A 77 -22.59 2.33 0.33
C TRP A 77 -22.63 3.80 -0.12
N LEU A 78 -23.26 4.06 -1.27
CA LEU A 78 -23.31 5.30 -2.07
C LEU A 78 -23.62 6.65 -1.35
N ILE A 79 -23.59 6.73 -0.02
CA ILE A 79 -24.17 7.81 0.77
C ILE A 79 -23.15 8.62 1.58
N PHE A 80 -21.93 8.13 1.83
CA PHE A 80 -20.90 8.90 2.55
C PHE A 80 -19.54 8.78 1.85
N GLY A 81 -19.20 9.80 1.08
CA GLY A 81 -18.06 9.87 0.16
C GLY A 81 -16.69 9.98 0.82
N SER A 82 -16.33 9.05 1.70
CA SER A 82 -14.93 8.86 2.09
C SER A 82 -14.51 7.42 1.86
N SER A 83 -14.04 7.19 0.64
CA SER A 83 -13.36 5.97 0.17
C SER A 83 -11.94 5.89 0.73
N ALA A 84 -11.82 5.96 2.06
CA ALA A 84 -10.54 5.95 2.74
C ALA A 84 -9.89 4.57 2.67
N HIS A 85 -8.61 4.55 2.35
CA HIS A 85 -7.75 3.38 2.37
C HIS A 85 -7.18 3.21 3.78
N HIS A 86 -7.66 2.19 4.48
CA HIS A 86 -7.22 1.86 5.84
C HIS A 86 -6.00 0.95 5.77
N TYR A 87 -4.87 1.36 6.36
CA TYR A 87 -3.65 0.55 6.37
C TYR A 87 -3.41 -0.10 7.73
N TYR A 88 -2.91 -1.33 7.71
CA TYR A 88 -2.70 -2.21 8.87
C TYR A 88 -1.28 -2.73 8.82
N ARG A 89 -0.47 -2.39 9.82
CA ARG A 89 0.87 -2.97 9.97
C ARG A 89 0.82 -4.47 10.29
N PRO A 90 1.93 -5.21 10.12
CA PRO A 90 1.95 -6.65 10.36
C PRO A 90 1.45 -6.99 11.77
N GLY A 91 0.50 -7.94 11.85
CA GLY A 91 -0.11 -8.38 13.12
C GLY A 91 -1.12 -7.41 13.75
N ALA A 92 -1.36 -6.23 13.18
CA ALA A 92 -2.32 -5.27 13.72
C ALA A 92 -3.76 -5.75 13.54
N ARG A 93 -4.56 -5.68 14.62
CA ARG A 93 -6.00 -5.99 14.59
C ARG A 93 -6.88 -4.78 14.24
N THR A 94 -6.33 -3.57 14.41
CA THR A 94 -6.99 -2.30 14.13
C THR A 94 -6.19 -1.50 13.10
N SER A 95 -6.85 -0.55 12.43
CA SER A 95 -6.21 0.34 11.46
C SER A 95 -5.06 1.11 12.12
N SER A 96 -3.89 1.09 11.49
CA SER A 96 -2.73 1.91 11.89
C SER A 96 -2.87 3.37 11.42
N GLY A 97 -3.82 3.62 10.52
CA GLY A 97 -4.27 4.94 10.06
C GLY A 97 -5.10 4.78 8.78
N PHE A 98 -5.40 5.89 8.12
CA PHE A 98 -6.08 5.90 6.83
C PHE A 98 -5.46 6.95 5.90
N GLN A 99 -5.62 6.75 4.60
CA GLN A 99 -5.22 7.70 3.55
C GLN A 99 -6.33 7.79 2.51
N ASN A 100 -6.44 8.91 1.81
CA ASN A 100 -7.47 9.08 0.78
C ASN A 100 -7.10 8.33 -0.52
N ASP A 101 -5.83 8.02 -0.71
CA ASP A 101 -5.30 7.42 -1.92
C ASP A 101 -4.43 6.19 -1.61
N LEU A 102 -4.44 5.23 -2.53
CA LEU A 102 -3.74 3.96 -2.35
C LEU A 102 -2.23 4.14 -2.28
N TRP A 103 -1.66 5.06 -3.06
CA TRP A 103 -0.23 5.35 -3.07
C TRP A 103 0.29 5.74 -1.69
N ASN A 104 -0.37 6.71 -1.03
CA ASN A 104 0.01 7.13 0.30
C ASN A 104 -0.30 6.04 1.33
N ALA A 105 -1.34 5.23 1.13
CA ALA A 105 -1.67 4.13 2.03
C ALA A 105 -0.58 3.05 2.04
N VAL A 106 -0.06 2.65 0.87
CA VAL A 106 1.04 1.67 0.78
C VAL A 106 2.36 2.30 1.22
N GLN A 107 2.57 3.59 0.97
CA GLN A 107 3.74 4.32 1.48
C GLN A 107 3.78 4.35 3.02
N SER A 108 2.63 4.49 3.69
CA SER A 108 2.54 4.43 5.15
C SER A 108 2.98 3.09 5.76
N LEU A 109 3.07 2.03 4.94
CA LEU A 109 3.56 0.70 5.34
C LEU A 109 5.05 0.48 5.01
N ALA A 110 5.68 1.43 4.32
CA ALA A 110 7.11 1.36 4.00
C ALA A 110 7.99 1.80 5.16
N GLU A 111 9.22 1.27 5.20
CA GLU A 111 10.26 1.49 6.22
C GLU A 111 11.51 2.14 5.61
#